data_AF-A0A7V6GLK4-F1
#
_entry.id   AF-A0A7V6GLK4-F1
#
_cell.length_a   1.000
_cell.length_b   1.000
_cell.length_c   1.000
_cell.angle_alpha   90.00
_cell.angle_beta   90.00
_cell.angle_gamma   90.00
#
_symmetry.space_group_name_H-M   'P 1'
#
loop_
_entity.id
_entity.type
_entity.pdbx_description
1 polymer ?
#
loop_
_entity_poly.entity_id
_entity_poly.type
_entity_poly.pdbx_seq_one_letter_code
_entity_poly.pdbx_strand_id
1 'polypeptide(L)'
;MQRRALVREIYFYIVCVIALIIFIIGIIGLAGAIANYIKPNTYITKASMMPGYKELYKDMSEQELNALIEEEVQSSVNNERNFALKSIITNSIMIVITIPLFAFHWKKAQELWRLNQQEN
;
A
#
# COMPACT_ATOMS: atom_id res chain seq x y z
N MET A 1 -35.60 4.43 -24.94
CA MET A 1 -34.40 5.26 -24.64
C MET A 1 -34.08 5.30 -23.14
N GLN A 2 -35.06 5.40 -22.24
CA GLN A 2 -34.89 5.42 -20.77
C GLN A 2 -34.00 4.30 -20.18
N ARG A 3 -34.12 3.03 -20.61
CA ARG A 3 -33.27 1.93 -20.10
C ARG A 3 -31.76 2.15 -20.32
N ARG A 4 -31.36 2.78 -21.42
CA ARG A 4 -29.93 3.07 -21.70
C ARG A 4 -29.40 4.21 -20.83
N ALA A 5 -30.24 5.19 -20.50
CA ALA A 5 -29.88 6.30 -19.60
C ALA A 5 -29.68 5.81 -18.16
N LEU A 6 -30.57 4.93 -17.67
CA LEU A 6 -30.45 4.31 -16.34
C LEU A 6 -29.18 3.45 -16.21
N VAL A 7 -28.89 2.60 -17.20
CA VAL A 7 -27.66 1.77 -17.20
C VAL A 7 -26.41 2.64 -17.14
N ARG A 8 -26.39 3.75 -17.88
CA ARG A 8 -25.28 4.71 -17.89
C ARG A 8 -25.13 5.42 -16.54
N GLU A 9 -26.22 5.81 -15.90
CA GLU A 9 -26.20 6.44 -14.57
C GLU A 9 -25.67 5.47 -13.51
N ILE A 10 -26.19 4.24 -13.47
CA ILE A 10 -25.72 3.18 -12.56
C ILE A 10 -24.23 2.91 -12.74
N TYR A 11 -23.74 2.89 -13.99
CA TYR A 11 -22.31 2.73 -14.28
C TYR A 11 -21.45 3.79 -13.56
N PHE A 12 -21.80 5.08 -13.64
CA PHE A 12 -21.02 6.13 -12.99
C PHE A 12 -21.00 5.97 -11.47
N TYR A 13 -22.13 5.58 -10.86
CA TYR A 13 -22.19 5.28 -9.43
C TYR A 13 -21.33 4.08 -9.03
N ILE A 14 -21.36 3.00 -9.82
CA ILE A 14 -20.50 1.83 -9.57
C ILE A 14 -19.02 2.22 -9.61
N VAL A 15 -18.61 3.01 -10.60
CA VAL A 15 -17.22 3.48 -10.70
C VAL A 15 -16.85 4.37 -9.49
N CYS A 16 -17.75 5.24 -9.04
CA CYS A 16 -17.54 6.01 -7.81
C CYS A 16 -17.34 5.13 -6.58
N VAL A 17 -18.14 4.07 -6.42
CA VAL A 17 -18.00 3.12 -5.31
C VAL A 17 -16.66 2.38 -5.38
N ILE A 18 -16.29 1.88 -6.55
CA ILE A 18 -14.99 1.21 -6.75
C ILE A 18 -13.84 2.18 -6.42
N ALA A 19 -13.92 3.43 -6.89
CA ALA A 19 -12.94 4.46 -6.60
C ALA A 19 -12.82 4.73 -5.09
N LEU A 20 -13.94 4.78 -4.36
CA LEU A 20 -13.92 4.93 -2.90
C LEU A 20 -13.27 3.73 -2.20
N ILE A 21 -13.57 2.51 -2.63
CA ILE A 21 -12.96 1.29 -2.05
C ILE A 21 -11.44 1.32 -2.26
N ILE A 22 -10.98 1.60 -3.47
CA ILE A 22 -9.55 1.70 -3.80
C ILE A 22 -8.89 2.81 -2.99
N PHE A 23 -9.55 3.96 -2.83
CA PHE A 23 -9.04 5.06 -2.00
C PHE A 23 -8.85 4.62 -0.54
N ILE A 24 -9.84 3.94 0.06
CA ILE A 24 -9.75 3.43 1.43
C ILE A 24 -8.61 2.42 1.57
N ILE A 25 -8.48 1.47 0.63
CA ILE A 25 -7.38 0.51 0.63
C ILE A 25 -6.03 1.23 0.57
N GLY A 26 -5.92 2.29 -0.24
CA GLY A 26 -4.70 3.08 -0.35
C GLY A 26 -4.34 3.80 0.94
N ILE A 27 -5.32 4.36 1.64
CA ILE A 27 -5.10 5.01 2.94
C ILE A 27 -4.62 4.00 3.98
N ILE A 28 -5.27 2.83 4.06
CA ILE A 28 -4.88 1.76 5.00
C ILE A 28 -3.47 1.26 4.67
N GLY A 29 -3.19 1.00 3.39
CA GLY A 29 -1.88 0.57 2.91
C GLY A 29 -0.78 1.60 3.18
N LEU A 30 -1.07 2.89 2.96
CA LEU A 30 -0.15 3.98 3.27
C LEU A 30 0.18 4.06 4.77
N ALA A 31 -0.84 3.98 5.63
CA ALA A 31 -0.64 4.00 7.07
C ALA A 31 0.23 2.82 7.54
N GLY A 32 -0.05 1.61 7.05
CA GLY A 32 0.77 0.42 7.34
C GLY A 32 2.21 0.55 6.85
N ALA A 33 2.40 1.09 5.65
CA ALA A 33 3.73 1.29 5.07
C ALA A 33 4.55 2.33 5.84
N ILE A 34 3.93 3.43 6.31
CA ILE A 34 4.58 4.42 7.18
C ILE A 34 4.99 3.78 8.51
N ALA A 35 4.09 3.00 9.12
CA ALA A 35 4.38 2.31 10.37
C ALA A 35 5.58 1.36 10.22
N ASN A 36 5.61 0.58 9.14
CA ASN A 36 6.72 -0.34 8.83
C ASN A 36 8.02 0.39 8.48
N TYR A 37 7.96 1.59 7.91
CA TYR A 37 9.16 2.38 7.65
C TYR A 37 9.80 2.90 8.96
N ILE A 38 8.97 3.40 9.88
CA ILE A 38 9.40 3.91 11.19
C ILE A 38 9.90 2.77 12.07
N LYS A 39 9.11 1.69 12.13
CA LYS A 39 9.39 0.49 12.91
C LYS A 39 9.35 -0.74 12.00
N PRO A 40 10.48 -1.07 11.34
CA PRO A 40 10.58 -2.25 10.50
C PRO A 40 10.20 -3.51 11.26
N ASN A 41 9.24 -4.27 10.73
CA ASN A 41 8.84 -5.55 11.30
C ASN A 41 9.83 -6.63 10.86
N THR A 42 11.04 -6.59 11.41
CA THR A 42 12.04 -7.64 11.19
C THR A 42 11.92 -8.73 12.25
N TYR A 43 11.79 -9.97 11.80
CA TYR A 43 11.90 -11.16 12.66
C TYR A 43 13.35 -11.59 12.84
N ILE A 44 14.25 -11.02 12.03
CA ILE A 44 15.68 -11.29 12.07
C ILE A 44 16.32 -10.39 13.11
N THR A 45 16.82 -11.03 14.17
CA THR A 45 17.58 -10.39 15.24
C THR A 45 18.88 -11.13 15.49
N LYS A 46 19.87 -10.43 16.05
CA LYS A 46 21.12 -11.05 16.50
C LYS A 46 20.87 -12.24 17.42
N ALA A 47 19.93 -12.12 18.36
CA ALA A 47 19.59 -13.20 19.29
C ALA A 47 19.03 -14.44 18.57
N SER A 48 18.22 -14.25 17.52
CA SER A 48 17.67 -15.37 16.74
C SER A 48 18.73 -16.04 15.84
N MET A 49 19.72 -15.29 15.36
CA MET A 49 20.75 -15.81 14.44
C MET A 49 21.94 -16.45 15.16
N MET A 50 22.32 -15.92 16.33
CA MET A 50 23.54 -16.28 17.06
C MET A 50 23.74 -17.79 17.26
N PRO A 51 22.73 -18.59 17.67
CA PRO A 51 22.94 -20.02 17.91
C PRO A 51 23.34 -20.77 16.63
N GLY A 52 22.64 -20.51 15.51
CA GLY A 52 22.92 -21.16 14.23
C GLY A 52 24.24 -20.68 13.61
N TYR A 53 24.54 -19.39 13.74
CA TYR A 53 25.78 -18.80 13.20
C TYR A 53 27.02 -19.29 13.96
N LYS A 54 26.94 -19.45 15.29
CA LYS A 54 28.03 -20.07 16.08
C LYS A 54 28.30 -21.52 15.66
N GLU A 55 27.27 -22.25 15.25
CA GLU A 55 27.45 -23.63 14.77
C GLU A 55 28.00 -23.68 13.34
N LEU A 56 27.63 -22.73 12.48
CA LEU A 56 28.08 -22.70 11.08
C LEU A 56 29.51 -22.16 10.92
N TYR A 57 29.91 -21.21 11.77
CA TYR A 57 31.20 -20.50 11.70
C TYR A 57 32.06 -20.76 12.96
N LYS A 58 32.31 -22.04 13.28
CA LYS A 58 33.04 -22.46 14.50
C LYS A 58 34.48 -21.94 14.59
N ASP A 59 35.12 -21.76 13.44
CA ASP A 59 36.52 -21.33 13.34
C ASP A 59 36.69 -19.81 13.26
N MET A 60 35.58 -19.06 13.20
CA MET A 60 35.57 -17.61 13.13
C MET A 60 35.69 -17.00 14.53
N SER A 61 36.43 -15.90 14.66
CA SER A 61 36.50 -15.21 15.95
C SER A 61 35.13 -14.66 16.35
N GLU A 62 34.85 -14.54 17.66
CA GLU A 62 33.57 -13.97 18.11
C GLU A 62 33.35 -12.54 17.60
N GLN A 63 34.43 -11.77 17.40
CA GLN A 63 34.33 -10.41 16.85
C GLN A 63 33.89 -10.42 15.38
N GLU A 64 34.52 -11.24 14.54
CA GLU A 64 34.13 -11.37 13.13
C GLU A 64 32.71 -11.92 12.98
N LEU A 65 32.33 -12.91 13.81
CA LEU A 65 30.99 -13.48 13.81
C LEU A 65 29.93 -12.44 14.19
N ASN A 66 30.21 -11.64 15.21
CA ASN A 66 29.31 -10.56 15.62
C ASN A 66 29.15 -9.50 14.52
N ALA A 67 30.24 -9.14 13.85
CA ALA A 67 30.21 -8.18 12.74
C ALA A 67 29.37 -8.70 11.57
N LEU A 68 29.52 -9.98 11.21
CA LEU A 68 28.73 -10.62 10.15
C LEU A 68 27.23 -10.61 10.47
N ILE A 69 26.84 -11.03 11.68
CA ILE A 69 25.43 -11.04 12.08
C ILE A 69 24.85 -9.62 12.11
N GLU A 70 25.63 -8.65 12.58
CA GLU A 70 25.17 -7.26 12.62
C GLU A 70 25.00 -6.67 11.22
N GLU A 71 25.90 -6.96 10.29
CA GLU A 71 25.76 -6.59 8.88
C GLU A 71 24.49 -7.17 8.27
N GLU A 72 24.21 -8.45 8.49
CA GLU A 72 22.99 -9.09 7.98
C GLU A 72 21.71 -8.50 8.58
N VAL A 73 21.68 -8.28 9.90
CA VAL A 73 20.54 -7.64 10.57
C VAL A 73 20.30 -6.25 9.99
N GLN A 74 21.36 -5.46 9.81
CA GLN A 74 21.24 -4.12 9.22
C GLN A 74 20.78 -4.18 7.76
N SER A 75 21.31 -5.11 6.97
CA SER A 75 20.86 -5.34 5.59
C SER A 75 19.37 -5.70 5.54
N SER A 76 18.91 -6.59 6.41
CA SER A 76 17.50 -6.95 6.53
C SER A 76 16.63 -5.74 6.89
N VAL A 77 17.05 -4.95 7.89
CA VAL A 77 16.33 -3.72 8.30
C VAL A 77 16.25 -2.71 7.15
N ASN A 78 17.35 -2.52 6.41
CA ASN A 78 17.38 -1.61 5.27
C ASN A 78 16.50 -2.09 4.13
N ASN A 79 16.46 -3.39 3.86
CA ASN A 79 15.58 -3.98 2.86
C ASN A 79 14.11 -3.76 3.23
N GLU A 80 13.73 -4.04 4.47
CA GLU A 80 12.36 -3.78 4.96
C GLU A 80 11.97 -2.31 4.82
N ARG A 81 12.87 -1.38 5.17
CA ARG A 81 12.65 0.05 4.95
C ARG A 81 12.46 0.40 3.48
N ASN A 82 13.26 -0.17 2.59
CA ASN A 82 13.15 0.05 1.15
C ASN A 82 11.82 -0.46 0.59
N PHE A 83 11.34 -1.62 1.05
CA PHE A 83 10.01 -2.12 0.70
C PHE A 83 8.91 -1.21 1.23
N ALA A 84 9.02 -0.77 2.48
CA ALA A 84 8.08 0.18 3.07
C ALA A 84 8.03 1.50 2.29
N LEU A 85 9.18 2.06 1.87
CA LEU A 85 9.22 3.27 1.02
C LEU A 85 8.54 3.06 -0.33
N LYS A 86 8.81 1.95 -1.03
CA LYS A 86 8.13 1.62 -2.28
C LYS A 86 6.62 1.51 -2.08
N SER A 87 6.19 0.92 -0.97
CA SER A 87 4.78 0.80 -0.62
C SER A 87 4.15 2.15 -0.31
N ILE A 88 4.83 3.05 0.41
CA ILE A 88 4.40 4.43 0.64
C ILE A 88 4.12 5.14 -0.69
N ILE A 89 5.08 5.09 -1.62
CA ILE A 89 4.96 5.71 -2.93
C ILE A 89 3.79 5.12 -3.71
N THR A 90 3.69 3.79 -3.77
CA THR A 90 2.64 3.09 -4.52
C THR A 90 1.24 3.43 -3.99
N ASN A 91 1.04 3.37 -2.67
CA ASN A 91 -0.24 3.70 -2.06
C ASN A 91 -0.59 5.19 -2.24
N SER A 92 0.41 6.08 -2.18
CA SER A 92 0.21 7.52 -2.43
C SER A 92 -0.23 7.78 -3.87
N ILE A 93 0.42 7.15 -4.85
CA ILE A 93 0.02 7.25 -6.26
C ILE A 93 -1.41 6.75 -6.44
N MET A 94 -1.74 5.61 -5.83
CA MET A 94 -3.08 5.04 -5.91
C MET A 94 -4.13 6.05 -5.42
N ILE A 95 -3.94 6.62 -4.23
CA ILE A 95 -4.80 7.67 -3.64
C ILE A 95 -4.93 8.87 -4.61
N VAL A 96 -3.81 9.37 -5.13
CA VAL A 96 -3.78 10.54 -6.02
C VAL A 96 -4.53 10.28 -7.31
N ILE A 97 -4.49 9.06 -7.86
CA ILE A 97 -5.23 8.69 -9.08
C ILE A 97 -6.74 8.51 -8.79
N THR A 98 -7.12 7.96 -7.64
CA THR A 98 -8.54 7.75 -7.33
C THR A 98 -9.30 9.04 -7.10
N ILE A 99 -8.67 10.10 -6.60
CA ILE A 99 -9.30 11.41 -6.39
C ILE A 99 -9.91 11.99 -7.68
N PRO A 100 -9.14 12.24 -8.76
CA PRO A 100 -9.70 12.77 -10.01
C PRO A 100 -10.66 11.79 -10.68
N LEU A 101 -10.41 10.48 -10.56
CA LEU A 101 -11.32 9.46 -11.08
C LEU A 101 -12.70 9.57 -10.43
N PHE A 102 -12.75 9.64 -9.09
CA PHE A 102 -13.99 9.82 -8.34
C PHE A 102 -14.64 11.16 -8.68
N ALA A 103 -13.90 12.26 -8.64
CA ALA A 103 -14.44 13.60 -8.87
C ALA A 103 -15.08 13.73 -10.26
N PHE A 104 -14.44 13.17 -11.30
CA PHE A 104 -14.97 13.18 -12.66
C PHE A 104 -16.27 12.36 -12.77
N HIS A 105 -16.25 11.12 -12.29
CA HIS A 105 -17.41 10.21 -12.41
C HIS A 105 -18.59 10.70 -11.55
N TRP A 106 -18.31 11.28 -10.38
CA TRP A 106 -19.32 11.86 -9.50
C TRP A 106 -20.02 13.06 -10.15
N LYS A 107 -19.24 13.98 -10.74
CA LYS A 107 -19.80 15.12 -11.47
C LYS A 107 -20.69 14.66 -12.63
N LYS A 108 -20.29 13.62 -13.36
CA LYS A 108 -21.08 13.04 -14.46
C LYS A 108 -22.34 12.31 -13.99
N ALA A 109 -22.27 11.58 -12.89
CA ALA A 109 -23.44 10.97 -12.27
C ALA A 109 -24.50 12.02 -11.90
N GLN A 110 -24.07 13.12 -11.25
CA GLN A 110 -24.97 14.21 -10.88
C GLN A 110 -25.59 14.91 -12.08
N GLU A 111 -24.81 15.17 -13.14
CA GLU A 111 -25.31 15.80 -14.36
C GLU A 111 -26.42 14.95 -15.00
N LEU A 112 -26.20 13.63 -15.12
CA LEU A 112 -27.17 12.70 -15.69
C LEU A 112 -28.43 12.57 -14.83
N TRP A 113 -28.28 12.50 -13.51
CA TRP A 113 -29.40 12.44 -12.59
C TRP A 113 -30.30 13.69 -12.70
N ARG A 114 -29.69 14.89 -12.80
CA ARG A 114 -30.45 16.15 -12.96
C ARG A 114 -31.22 16.20 -14.27
N LEU A 115 -30.63 15.74 -15.37
CA LEU A 115 -31.31 15.69 -16.67
C LEU A 115 -32.51 14.72 -16.64
N ASN A 116 -32.34 13.55 -16.03
CA ASN A 116 -33.42 12.56 -15.89
C ASN A 116 -34.60 13.09 -15.03
N GLN A 117 -34.37 14.03 -14.10
CA GLN A 117 -35.43 14.68 -13.34
C GLN A 117 -36.18 15.79 -14.08
N GLN A 118 -35.60 16.35 -15.15
CA GLN A 118 -36.23 17.39 -15.97
C GLN A 118 -37.07 16.81 -17.11
N GLU A 119 -36.82 15.54 -17.49
CA GLU A 119 -37.54 14.83 -18.56
C GLU A 119 -38.76 14.01 -18.07
N ASN A 120 -38.94 13.88 -16.75
CA ASN A 120 -40.10 13.21 -16.10
C ASN A 120 -41.00 14.23 -15.42
#